data_AF-A0A2V8R1S0-F1
#
_entry.id   AF-A0A2V8R1S0-F1
#
_cell.length_a   1.000
_cell.length_b   1.000
_cell.length_c   1.000
_cell.angle_alpha   90.00
_cell.angle_beta   90.00
_cell.angle_gamma   90.00
#
_symmetry.space_group_name_H-M   'P 1'
#
loop_
_entity.id
_entity.type
_entity.pdbx_description
1 polymer ?
#
loop_
_entity_poly.entity_id
_entity_poly.type
_entity_poly.pdbx_seq_one_letter_code
_entity_poly.pdbx_strand_id
1 'polypeptide(L)'
;RAKLNVLERQGRTDDYLTLCVKEGEHLRYALKLCGLGRLPEAVSYSLKHLTVADEALLLAQHFRESGHLDEAIRVGERGLKLAGRKAALGEWLGPVEETQGRGPQALEAWRAAFSERPSLTTYQTIKRLAGARWGRLKSAVMATLEKFYDKQPLAEVLLFEQEWDAAIKVADQKDAYHTVMETVAEALIAHRPEWVIRASIKQAEDLIVQTKSNLYPAAAGWLKRAKAAYAKSGRTSEWQKYLRELKEQYKRRPALQAQLARL
;
A
#
# COMPACT_ATOMS: atom_id res chain seq x y z
N ARG A 1 8.75 17.31 -29.13
CA ARG A 1 9.17 15.88 -29.01
C ARG A 1 9.78 15.25 -30.28
N ALA A 2 9.08 15.09 -31.41
CA ALA A 2 9.66 14.47 -32.62
C ALA A 2 10.94 15.18 -33.12
N LYS A 3 10.98 16.52 -33.02
CA LYS A 3 12.13 17.36 -33.38
C LYS A 3 13.38 17.09 -32.52
N LEU A 4 13.22 16.86 -31.22
CA LEU A 4 14.34 16.50 -30.33
C LEU A 4 14.97 15.16 -30.74
N ASN A 5 14.15 14.16 -31.07
CA ASN A 5 14.65 12.86 -31.52
C ASN A 5 15.42 12.96 -32.85
N VAL A 6 15.01 13.89 -33.74
CA VAL A 6 15.75 14.15 -34.99
C VAL A 6 17.10 14.79 -34.71
N LEU A 7 17.14 15.82 -33.85
CA LEU A 7 18.40 16.49 -33.48
C LEU A 7 19.39 15.53 -32.81
N GLU A 8 18.88 14.63 -31.97
CA GLU A 8 19.68 13.60 -31.31
C GLU A 8 20.31 12.62 -32.31
N ARG A 9 19.52 12.11 -33.27
CA ARG A 9 20.02 11.22 -34.34
C ARG A 9 21.05 11.89 -35.25
N GLN A 10 20.95 13.21 -35.42
CA GLN A 10 21.88 13.99 -36.25
C GLN A 10 23.14 14.43 -35.49
N GLY A 11 23.28 14.09 -34.21
CA GLY A 11 24.42 14.52 -33.38
C GLY A 11 24.46 16.03 -33.08
N ARG A 12 23.36 16.76 -33.36
CA ARG A 12 23.24 18.21 -33.17
C ARG A 12 22.99 18.56 -31.70
N THR A 13 24.02 18.36 -30.88
CA THR A 13 23.93 18.42 -29.42
C THR A 13 23.55 19.81 -28.89
N ASP A 14 24.14 20.88 -29.41
CA ASP A 14 23.83 22.24 -28.92
C ASP A 14 22.42 22.69 -29.28
N ASP A 15 21.95 22.34 -30.48
CA ASP A 15 20.57 22.59 -30.90
C ASP A 15 19.57 21.78 -30.07
N TYR A 16 19.92 20.54 -29.72
CA TYR A 16 19.10 19.71 -28.83
C TYR A 16 18.96 20.36 -27.45
N LEU A 17 20.09 20.75 -26.83
CA LEU A 17 20.10 21.36 -25.51
C LEU A 17 19.33 22.69 -25.51
N THR A 18 19.53 23.52 -26.52
CA THR A 18 18.81 24.78 -26.69
C THR A 18 17.30 24.55 -26.83
N LEU A 19 16.90 23.55 -27.62
CA LEU A 19 15.49 23.22 -27.81
C LEU A 19 14.85 22.68 -26.52
N CYS A 20 15.56 21.87 -25.74
CA CYS A 20 15.07 21.39 -24.45
C CYS A 20 14.76 22.53 -23.48
N VAL A 21 15.66 23.53 -23.37
CA VAL A 21 15.42 24.72 -22.53
C VAL A 21 14.18 25.47 -23.03
N LYS A 22 14.06 25.68 -24.34
CA LYS A 22 12.95 26.41 -24.95
C LYS A 22 11.59 25.70 -24.76
N GLU A 23 11.56 24.38 -24.86
CA GLU A 23 10.33 23.57 -24.72
C GLU A 23 10.03 23.19 -23.25
N GLY A 24 10.88 23.58 -22.29
CA GLY A 24 10.73 23.18 -20.88
C GLY A 24 10.97 21.69 -20.63
N GLU A 25 11.63 20.99 -21.55
CA GLU A 25 11.96 19.57 -21.46
C GLU A 25 13.23 19.39 -20.59
N HIS A 26 13.14 19.81 -19.32
CA HIS A 26 14.27 19.89 -18.38
C HIS A 26 14.89 18.53 -18.04
N LEU A 27 14.08 17.47 -17.92
CA LEU A 27 14.58 16.10 -17.73
C LEU A 27 15.45 15.64 -18.91
N ARG A 28 14.99 15.87 -20.14
CA ARG A 28 15.74 15.50 -21.36
C ARG A 28 17.06 16.25 -21.45
N TYR A 29 17.07 17.53 -21.09
CA TYR A 29 18.29 18.32 -21.00
C TYR A 29 19.29 17.70 -20.01
N ALA A 30 18.84 17.40 -18.79
CA ALA A 30 19.69 16.82 -17.76
C ALA A 30 20.25 15.45 -18.17
N LEU A 31 19.42 14.55 -18.71
CA LEU A 31 19.86 13.24 -19.21
C LEU A 31 20.87 13.37 -20.36
N LYS A 32 20.67 14.33 -21.26
CA LYS A 32 21.62 14.59 -22.35
C LYS A 32 22.98 15.03 -21.80
N LEU A 33 23.01 15.89 -20.79
CA LEU A 33 24.26 16.28 -20.13
C LEU A 33 24.97 15.08 -19.49
N CYS A 34 24.24 14.14 -18.90
CA CYS A 34 24.81 12.89 -18.36
C CYS A 34 25.51 12.09 -19.45
N GLY A 35 24.84 11.88 -20.59
CA GLY A 35 25.41 11.17 -21.74
C GLY A 35 26.63 11.85 -22.38
N LEU A 36 26.85 13.14 -22.10
CA LEU A 36 28.03 13.90 -22.52
C LEU A 36 29.15 13.91 -21.45
N GLY A 37 28.98 13.20 -20.33
CA GLY A 37 29.92 13.23 -19.20
C GLY A 37 29.90 14.52 -18.38
N ARG A 38 28.89 15.39 -18.57
CA ARG A 38 28.74 16.69 -17.89
C ARG A 38 27.91 16.55 -16.61
N LEU A 39 28.26 15.58 -15.76
CA LEU A 39 27.50 15.26 -14.54
C LEU A 39 27.29 16.45 -13.59
N PRO A 40 28.32 17.25 -13.23
CA PRO A 40 28.14 18.37 -12.30
C PRO A 40 27.11 19.40 -12.80
N GLU A 41 27.05 19.59 -14.13
CA GLU A 41 26.10 20.49 -14.76
C GLU A 41 24.69 19.89 -14.78
N ALA A 42 24.56 18.59 -15.08
CA ALA A 42 23.28 17.88 -15.02
C ALA A 42 22.64 17.98 -13.62
N VAL A 43 23.43 17.82 -12.57
CA VAL A 43 22.99 17.97 -11.17
C VAL A 43 22.59 19.41 -10.88
N SER A 44 23.46 20.39 -11.17
CA SER A 44 23.18 21.81 -10.92
C SER A 44 21.91 22.27 -11.64
N TYR A 45 21.74 21.87 -12.90
CA TYR A 45 20.58 22.22 -13.71
C TYR A 45 19.31 21.55 -13.17
N SER A 46 19.34 20.24 -12.91
CA SER A 46 18.16 19.51 -12.43
C SER A 46 17.64 20.03 -11.09
N LEU A 47 18.53 20.35 -10.15
CA LEU A 47 18.14 20.91 -8.84
C LEU A 47 17.40 22.26 -8.95
N LYS A 48 17.68 23.02 -10.01
CA LYS A 48 17.07 24.33 -10.28
C LYS A 48 15.80 24.24 -11.10
N HIS A 49 15.76 23.35 -12.09
CA HIS A 49 14.76 23.39 -13.16
C HIS A 49 13.74 22.25 -13.16
N LEU A 50 14.01 21.12 -12.49
CA LEU A 50 12.98 20.09 -12.35
C LEU A 50 11.86 20.60 -11.45
N THR A 51 10.61 20.37 -11.86
CA THR A 51 9.42 20.88 -11.18
C THR A 51 8.49 19.79 -10.64
N VAL A 52 8.68 18.54 -11.09
CA VAL A 52 7.84 17.40 -10.71
C VAL A 52 8.66 16.22 -10.18
N ALA A 53 8.09 15.50 -9.22
CA ALA A 53 8.75 14.40 -8.52
C ALA A 53 9.09 13.20 -9.44
N ASP A 54 8.23 12.89 -10.42
CA ASP A 54 8.46 11.78 -11.36
C ASP A 54 9.71 11.99 -12.22
N GLU A 55 9.97 13.22 -12.66
CA GLU A 55 11.19 13.54 -13.41
C GLU A 55 12.44 13.43 -12.53
N ALA A 56 12.35 13.88 -11.28
CA ALA A 56 13.43 13.73 -10.31
C ALA A 56 13.73 12.25 -10.04
N LEU A 57 12.71 11.40 -9.93
CA LEU A 57 12.88 9.96 -9.78
C LEU A 57 13.63 9.34 -10.97
N LEU A 58 13.19 9.63 -12.20
CA LEU A 58 13.82 9.08 -13.40
C LEU A 58 15.30 9.49 -13.50
N LEU A 59 15.62 10.75 -13.21
CA LEU A 59 17.01 11.22 -13.22
C LEU A 59 17.83 10.62 -12.08
N ALA A 60 17.27 10.51 -10.88
CA ALA A 60 17.96 9.90 -9.74
C ALA A 60 18.26 8.42 -9.98
N GLN A 61 17.35 7.67 -10.59
CA GLN A 61 17.58 6.29 -11.02
C GLN A 61 18.73 6.20 -12.03
N HIS A 62 18.73 7.08 -13.04
CA HIS A 62 19.80 7.13 -14.04
C HIS A 62 21.18 7.41 -13.41
N PHE A 63 21.26 8.35 -12.46
CA PHE A 63 22.50 8.61 -11.71
C PHE A 63 22.98 7.40 -10.92
N ARG A 64 22.06 6.70 -10.23
CA ARG A 64 22.40 5.50 -9.47
C ARG A 64 22.91 4.37 -10.37
N GLU A 65 22.23 4.12 -11.50
CA GLU A 65 22.64 3.12 -12.49
C GLU A 65 24.00 3.42 -13.11
N SER A 66 24.37 4.70 -13.17
CA SER A 66 25.68 5.18 -13.65
C SER A 66 26.75 5.23 -12.55
N GLY A 67 26.46 4.78 -11.32
CA GLY A 67 27.41 4.76 -10.21
C GLY A 67 27.53 6.07 -9.42
N HIS A 68 26.66 7.05 -9.67
CA HIS A 68 26.65 8.37 -9.05
C HIS A 68 25.61 8.46 -7.93
N LEU A 69 25.84 7.71 -6.84
CA LEU A 69 24.85 7.55 -5.77
C LEU A 69 24.56 8.85 -5.01
N ASP A 70 25.58 9.66 -4.72
CA ASP A 70 25.40 10.91 -3.97
C ASP A 70 24.56 11.91 -4.77
N GLU A 71 24.79 12.01 -6.07
CA GLU A 71 24.01 12.81 -7.00
C GLU A 71 22.57 12.31 -7.11
N ALA A 72 22.38 10.99 -7.17
CA ALA A 72 21.07 10.35 -7.18
C ALA A 72 20.25 10.71 -5.94
N ILE A 73 20.87 10.62 -4.76
CA ILE A 73 20.26 10.99 -3.49
C ILE A 73 19.88 12.47 -3.48
N ARG A 74 20.79 13.37 -3.87
CA ARG A 74 20.53 14.82 -3.88
C ARG A 74 19.34 15.20 -4.78
N VAL A 75 19.25 14.60 -5.97
CA VAL A 75 18.10 14.82 -6.86
C VAL A 75 16.82 14.22 -6.28
N GLY A 76 16.89 13.02 -5.70
CA GLY A 76 15.73 12.39 -5.06
C GLY A 76 15.17 13.22 -3.91
N GLU A 77 16.02 13.69 -2.99
CA GLU A 77 15.63 14.55 -1.88
C GLU A 77 15.00 15.86 -2.36
N ARG A 78 15.56 16.47 -3.41
CA ARG A 78 14.97 17.65 -4.04
C ARG A 78 13.59 17.33 -4.61
N GLY A 79 13.45 16.16 -5.25
CA GLY A 79 12.22 15.68 -5.86
C GLY A 79 11.06 15.50 -4.87
N LEU A 80 11.34 15.12 -3.62
CA LEU A 80 10.31 15.04 -2.58
C LEU A 80 9.67 16.40 -2.25
N LYS A 81 10.32 17.51 -2.62
CA LYS A 81 9.82 18.89 -2.44
C LYS A 81 9.18 19.46 -3.71
N LEU A 82 9.05 18.67 -4.77
CA LEU A 82 8.47 19.08 -6.04
C LEU A 82 6.97 18.77 -6.12
N ALA A 83 6.33 19.28 -7.18
CA ALA A 83 4.93 19.01 -7.46
C ALA A 83 4.71 17.56 -7.92
N GLY A 84 3.46 17.13 -7.95
CA GLY A 84 3.07 15.79 -8.38
C GLY A 84 3.16 14.74 -7.28
N ARG A 85 2.96 13.49 -7.72
CA ARG A 85 2.91 12.29 -6.87
C ARG A 85 4.32 11.91 -6.41
N LYS A 86 4.47 11.66 -5.12
CA LYS A 86 5.75 11.37 -4.48
C LYS A 86 5.85 9.91 -4.05
N ALA A 87 4.79 9.12 -4.24
CA ALA A 87 4.75 7.73 -3.82
C ALA A 87 5.97 6.93 -4.31
N ALA A 88 6.15 6.87 -5.63
CA ALA A 88 7.21 6.10 -6.26
C ALA A 88 8.60 6.62 -5.89
N LEU A 89 8.76 7.95 -5.78
CA LEU A 89 10.02 8.56 -5.39
C LEU A 89 10.39 8.22 -3.94
N GLY A 90 9.42 8.28 -3.02
CA GLY A 90 9.61 7.90 -1.63
C GLY A 90 9.92 6.41 -1.46
N GLU A 91 9.22 5.53 -2.19
CA GLU A 91 9.45 4.08 -2.20
C GLU A 91 10.85 3.72 -2.72
N TRP A 92 11.36 4.47 -3.71
CA TRP A 92 12.71 4.27 -4.23
C TRP A 92 13.79 4.86 -3.31
N LEU A 93 13.59 6.08 -2.79
CA LEU A 93 14.59 6.80 -2.00
C LEU A 93 14.71 6.25 -0.58
N GLY A 94 13.61 5.82 0.05
CA GLY A 94 13.59 5.31 1.42
C GLY A 94 14.64 4.22 1.68
N PRO A 95 14.62 3.09 0.94
CA PRO A 95 15.63 2.04 1.07
C PRO A 95 17.05 2.53 0.78
N VAL A 96 17.24 3.44 -0.19
CA VAL A 96 18.56 4.01 -0.51
C VAL A 96 19.11 4.74 0.72
N GLU A 97 18.32 5.63 1.31
CA GLU A 97 18.72 6.39 2.49
C GLU A 97 18.99 5.49 3.71
N GLU A 98 18.19 4.43 3.91
CA GLU A 98 18.41 3.47 4.99
C GLU A 98 19.75 2.74 4.86
N THR A 99 20.09 2.30 3.64
CA THR A 99 21.39 1.63 3.40
C THR A 99 22.58 2.55 3.63
N GLN A 100 22.40 3.87 3.48
CA GLN A 100 23.42 4.87 3.79
C GLN A 100 23.42 5.29 5.28
N GLY A 101 22.55 4.71 6.12
CA GLY A 101 22.42 5.10 7.53
C GLY A 101 21.75 6.47 7.75
N ARG A 102 21.13 7.06 6.72
CA ARG A 102 20.50 8.38 6.74
C ARG A 102 19.06 8.31 7.23
N GLY A 103 18.90 7.85 8.48
CA GLY A 103 17.59 7.56 9.10
C GLY A 103 16.56 8.69 9.03
N PRO A 104 16.91 9.96 9.31
CA PRO A 104 15.98 11.09 9.18
C PRO A 104 15.46 11.29 7.75
N GLN A 105 16.33 11.15 6.74
CA GLN A 105 16.00 11.31 5.33
C GLN A 105 15.18 10.13 4.80
N ALA A 106 15.54 8.91 5.20
CA ALA A 106 14.73 7.72 4.95
C ALA A 106 13.30 7.90 5.49
N LEU A 107 13.16 8.42 6.71
CA LEU A 107 11.86 8.69 7.31
C LEU A 107 11.05 9.71 6.49
N GLU A 108 11.68 10.76 5.96
CA GLU A 108 11.01 11.72 5.07
C GLU A 108 10.53 11.06 3.78
N ALA A 109 11.37 10.25 3.13
CA ALA A 109 11.03 9.52 1.92
C ALA A 109 9.85 8.54 2.14
N TRP A 110 9.90 7.75 3.20
CA TRP A 110 8.82 6.82 3.54
C TRP A 110 7.51 7.54 3.90
N ARG A 111 7.57 8.70 4.55
CA ARG A 111 6.37 9.50 4.83
C ARG A 111 5.75 10.07 3.55
N ALA A 112 6.58 10.46 2.57
CA ALA A 112 6.08 10.88 1.26
C ALA A 112 5.36 9.73 0.57
N ALA A 113 5.95 8.53 0.58
CA ALA A 113 5.31 7.31 0.08
C ALA A 113 3.97 7.01 0.76
N PHE A 114 4.00 6.99 2.09
CA PHE A 114 2.85 6.66 2.92
C PHE A 114 1.66 7.60 2.74
N SER A 115 1.91 8.89 2.47
CA SER A 115 0.85 9.87 2.31
C SER A 115 -0.07 9.60 1.11
N GLU A 116 0.43 8.90 0.10
CA GLU A 116 -0.29 8.59 -1.15
C GLU A 116 -0.66 7.11 -1.26
N ARG A 117 0.17 6.22 -0.70
CA ARG A 117 -0.02 4.76 -0.70
C ARG A 117 0.25 4.19 0.70
N PRO A 118 -0.66 4.40 1.67
CA PRO A 118 -0.53 3.82 2.99
C PRO A 118 -0.51 2.29 2.92
N SER A 119 0.36 1.67 3.70
CA SER A 119 0.40 0.21 3.88
C SER A 119 0.90 -0.14 5.29
N LEU A 120 0.59 -1.34 5.77
CA LEU A 120 1.12 -1.82 7.05
C LEU A 120 2.65 -1.86 7.04
N THR A 121 3.27 -2.32 5.95
CA THR A 121 4.73 -2.40 5.82
C THR A 121 5.37 -1.02 5.94
N THR A 122 4.86 -0.02 5.23
CA THR A 122 5.40 1.35 5.30
C THR A 122 5.14 1.97 6.68
N TYR A 123 4.00 1.69 7.32
CA TYR A 123 3.73 2.10 8.70
C TYR A 123 4.77 1.54 9.68
N GLN A 124 5.06 0.24 9.62
CA GLN A 124 6.07 -0.42 10.46
C GLN A 124 7.46 0.19 10.25
N THR A 125 7.83 0.46 9.01
CA THR A 125 9.09 1.13 8.66
C THR A 125 9.18 2.53 9.24
N ILE A 126 8.13 3.36 9.09
CA ILE A 126 8.06 4.70 9.69
C ILE A 126 8.17 4.61 11.22
N LYS A 127 7.45 3.68 11.85
CA LYS A 127 7.49 3.47 13.31
C LYS A 127 8.90 3.10 13.79
N ARG A 128 9.58 2.18 13.09
CA ARG A 128 10.96 1.78 13.38
C ARG A 128 11.94 2.96 13.24
N LEU A 129 11.89 3.68 12.12
CA LEU A 129 12.78 4.81 11.85
C LEU A 129 12.54 6.00 12.78
N ALA A 130 11.30 6.20 13.23
CA ALA A 130 10.96 7.26 14.18
C ALA A 130 11.58 7.01 15.57
N GLY A 131 11.70 5.76 16.01
CA GLY A 131 12.25 5.38 17.31
C GLY A 131 11.59 6.16 18.46
N ALA A 132 12.40 6.84 19.28
CA ALA A 132 11.91 7.66 20.40
C ALA A 132 10.95 8.80 19.98
N ARG A 133 10.99 9.24 18.72
CA ARG A 133 10.10 10.29 18.18
C ARG A 133 8.73 9.77 17.76
N TRP A 134 8.51 8.45 17.79
CA TRP A 134 7.27 7.83 17.35
C TRP A 134 6.03 8.41 18.02
N GLY A 135 6.07 8.66 19.34
CA GLY A 135 4.95 9.22 20.08
C GLY A 135 4.44 10.56 19.54
N ARG A 136 5.33 11.38 18.95
CA ARG A 136 4.96 12.68 18.34
C ARG A 136 4.46 12.55 16.90
N LEU A 137 4.79 11.45 16.23
CA LEU A 137 4.45 11.21 14.82
C LEU A 137 3.21 10.32 14.65
N LYS A 138 2.90 9.45 15.64
CA LYS A 138 1.82 8.46 15.55
C LYS A 138 0.49 9.10 15.15
N SER A 139 0.09 10.21 15.77
CA SER A 139 -1.18 10.88 15.47
C SER A 139 -1.27 11.35 14.01
N ALA A 140 -0.21 11.93 13.46
CA ALA A 140 -0.17 12.38 12.07
C ALA A 140 -0.23 11.19 11.09
N VAL A 141 0.46 10.10 11.40
CA VAL A 141 0.46 8.88 10.58
C VAL A 141 -0.92 8.20 10.61
N MET A 142 -1.55 8.10 11.78
CA MET A 142 -2.90 7.56 11.91
C MET A 142 -3.94 8.44 11.21
N ALA A 143 -3.82 9.76 11.29
CA ALA A 143 -4.72 10.68 10.58
C ALA A 143 -4.67 10.51 9.06
N THR A 144 -3.52 10.14 8.49
CA THR A 144 -3.41 9.78 7.06
C THR A 144 -4.24 8.53 6.74
N LEU A 145 -4.14 7.48 7.56
CA LEU A 145 -4.90 6.23 7.38
C LEU A 145 -6.41 6.44 7.52
N GLU A 146 -6.83 7.22 8.52
CA GLU A 146 -8.24 7.51 8.77
C GLU A 146 -8.91 8.23 7.60
N LYS A 147 -8.19 9.17 6.97
CA LYS A 147 -8.67 9.94 5.81
C LYS A 147 -8.53 9.21 4.49
N PHE A 148 -7.74 8.13 4.43
CA PHE A 148 -7.57 7.35 3.22
C PHE A 148 -8.88 6.66 2.85
N TYR A 149 -9.18 6.59 1.56
CA TYR A 149 -10.45 6.05 1.06
C TYR A 149 -10.53 4.54 1.27
N ASP A 150 -9.41 3.83 1.06
CA ASP A 150 -9.32 2.40 1.34
C ASP A 150 -9.07 2.20 2.83
N LYS A 151 -9.97 1.47 3.48
CA LYS A 151 -9.91 1.18 4.92
C LYS A 151 -9.04 -0.04 5.25
N GLN A 152 -8.57 -0.77 4.24
CA GLN A 152 -7.73 -1.96 4.43
C GLN A 152 -6.43 -1.63 5.21
N PRO A 153 -5.62 -0.62 4.83
CA PRO A 153 -4.39 -0.32 5.58
C PRO A 153 -4.66 0.14 7.02
N LEU A 154 -5.77 0.85 7.25
CA LEU A 154 -6.17 1.29 8.59
C LEU A 154 -6.49 0.08 9.48
N ALA A 155 -7.30 -0.86 8.98
CA ALA A 155 -7.64 -2.07 9.72
C ALA A 155 -6.40 -2.91 10.05
N GLU A 156 -5.52 -3.13 9.08
CA GLU A 156 -4.26 -3.86 9.28
C GLU A 156 -3.35 -3.21 10.34
N VAL A 157 -3.24 -1.87 10.32
CA VAL A 157 -2.45 -1.13 11.32
C VAL A 157 -3.09 -1.21 12.71
N LEU A 158 -4.42 -1.11 12.82
CA LEU A 158 -5.11 -1.26 14.11
C LEU A 158 -4.94 -2.68 14.68
N LEU A 159 -5.02 -3.71 13.82
CA LEU A 159 -4.73 -5.09 14.21
C LEU A 159 -3.29 -5.25 14.70
N PHE A 160 -2.32 -4.66 13.99
CA PHE A 160 -0.91 -4.67 14.38
C PHE A 160 -0.65 -3.95 15.72
N GLU A 161 -1.32 -2.82 15.95
CA GLU A 161 -1.25 -2.10 17.24
C GLU A 161 -2.09 -2.77 18.35
N GLN A 162 -2.77 -3.88 18.05
CA GLN A 162 -3.68 -4.61 18.95
C GLN A 162 -4.89 -3.77 19.42
N GLU A 163 -5.25 -2.75 18.65
CA GLU A 163 -6.43 -1.91 18.84
C GLU A 163 -7.67 -2.63 18.26
N TRP A 164 -7.97 -3.82 18.80
CA TRP A 164 -8.94 -4.76 18.22
C TRP A 164 -10.35 -4.17 18.08
N ASP A 165 -10.81 -3.40 19.08
CA ASP A 165 -12.14 -2.79 19.05
C ASP A 165 -12.24 -1.68 17.99
N ALA A 166 -11.14 -0.96 17.74
CA ALA A 166 -11.08 0.01 16.66
C ALA A 166 -11.05 -0.68 15.28
N ALA A 167 -10.31 -1.79 15.15
CA ALA A 167 -10.30 -2.59 13.92
C ALA A 167 -11.69 -3.15 13.59
N ILE A 168 -12.43 -3.63 14.60
CA ILE A 168 -13.82 -4.06 14.46
C ILE A 168 -14.71 -2.91 13.98
N LYS A 169 -14.60 -1.73 14.59
CA LYS A 169 -15.38 -0.55 14.16
C LYS A 169 -15.13 -0.20 12.70
N VAL A 170 -13.89 -0.33 12.22
CA VAL A 170 -13.56 -0.10 10.80
C VAL A 170 -14.19 -1.17 9.91
N ALA A 171 -14.14 -2.44 10.30
CA ALA A 171 -14.76 -3.53 9.55
C ALA A 171 -16.30 -3.43 9.47
N ASP A 172 -16.95 -2.89 10.52
CA ASP A 172 -18.41 -2.72 10.58
C ASP A 172 -18.91 -1.48 9.80
N GLN A 173 -18.02 -0.68 9.21
CA GLN A 173 -18.40 0.47 8.37
C GLN A 173 -19.09 0.01 7.08
N LYS A 174 -20.17 0.70 6.69
CA LYS A 174 -20.97 0.34 5.50
C LYS A 174 -20.21 0.52 4.19
N ASP A 175 -19.27 1.45 4.16
CA ASP A 175 -18.43 1.82 3.03
C ASP A 175 -17.10 1.03 2.98
N ALA A 176 -16.82 0.21 3.99
CA ALA A 176 -15.65 -0.67 3.97
C ALA A 176 -15.82 -1.78 2.92
N TYR A 177 -14.75 -2.06 2.16
CA TYR A 177 -14.72 -3.22 1.27
C TYR A 177 -14.87 -4.51 2.08
N HIS A 178 -15.52 -5.52 1.48
CA HIS A 178 -15.73 -6.84 2.11
C HIS A 178 -14.42 -7.49 2.59
N THR A 179 -13.30 -7.22 1.91
CA THR A 179 -11.96 -7.71 2.26
C THR A 179 -11.52 -7.24 3.64
N VAL A 180 -11.92 -6.03 4.07
CA VAL A 180 -11.57 -5.46 5.37
C VAL A 180 -12.16 -6.32 6.50
N MET A 181 -13.44 -6.66 6.39
CA MET A 181 -14.11 -7.52 7.36
C MET A 181 -13.50 -8.93 7.38
N GLU A 182 -13.10 -9.48 6.24
CA GLU A 182 -12.40 -10.77 6.20
C GLU A 182 -11.05 -10.73 6.92
N THR A 183 -10.24 -9.71 6.68
CA THR A 183 -8.94 -9.54 7.34
C THR A 183 -9.10 -9.42 8.85
N VAL A 184 -10.05 -8.60 9.31
CA VAL A 184 -10.30 -8.40 10.75
C VAL A 184 -10.87 -9.68 11.39
N ALA A 185 -11.80 -10.37 10.72
CA ALA A 185 -12.34 -11.64 11.20
C ALA A 185 -11.26 -12.71 11.37
N GLU A 186 -10.39 -12.87 10.37
CA GLU A 186 -9.29 -13.84 10.40
C GLU A 186 -8.32 -13.54 11.57
N ALA A 187 -7.85 -12.30 11.67
CA ALA A 187 -6.89 -11.89 12.69
C ALA A 187 -7.43 -12.01 14.12
N LEU A 188 -8.75 -11.86 14.31
CA LEU A 188 -9.37 -11.84 15.62
C LEU A 188 -9.97 -13.18 16.08
N ILE A 189 -9.80 -14.28 15.33
CA ILE A 189 -10.27 -15.62 15.74
C ILE A 189 -9.78 -15.97 17.16
N ALA A 190 -8.51 -15.65 17.45
CA ALA A 190 -7.88 -15.96 18.73
C ALA A 190 -8.24 -15.01 19.88
N HIS A 191 -8.66 -13.78 19.54
CA HIS A 191 -8.70 -12.65 20.47
C HIS A 191 -10.12 -12.13 20.75
N ARG A 192 -11.02 -12.22 19.76
CA ARG A 192 -12.44 -11.81 19.86
C ARG A 192 -13.36 -12.87 19.21
N PRO A 193 -13.30 -14.16 19.61
CA PRO A 193 -14.01 -15.24 18.93
C PRO A 193 -15.53 -15.01 18.86
N GLU A 194 -16.13 -14.37 19.86
CA GLU A 194 -17.57 -14.09 19.91
C GLU A 194 -18.00 -13.12 18.81
N TRP A 195 -17.18 -12.10 18.54
CA TRP A 195 -17.45 -11.18 17.43
C TRP A 195 -17.26 -11.89 16.09
N VAL A 196 -16.17 -12.66 15.95
CA VAL A 196 -15.90 -13.43 14.71
C VAL A 196 -17.02 -14.41 14.39
N ILE A 197 -17.54 -15.13 15.40
CA ILE A 197 -18.69 -16.04 15.24
C ILE A 197 -19.89 -15.28 14.69
N ARG A 198 -20.29 -14.18 15.35
CA ARG A 198 -21.47 -13.39 14.93
C ARG A 198 -21.32 -12.82 13.52
N ALA A 199 -20.17 -12.18 13.25
CA ALA A 199 -19.90 -11.59 11.94
C ALA A 199 -19.88 -12.67 10.84
N SER A 200 -19.19 -13.78 11.08
CA SER A 200 -19.05 -14.87 10.11
C SER A 200 -20.38 -15.58 9.82
N ILE A 201 -21.20 -15.86 10.84
CA ILE A 201 -22.53 -16.45 10.65
C ILE A 201 -23.39 -15.52 9.80
N LYS A 202 -23.46 -14.23 10.18
CA LYS A 202 -24.24 -13.23 9.44
C LYS A 202 -23.84 -13.15 7.96
N GLN A 203 -22.55 -13.02 7.67
CA GLN A 203 -22.04 -12.96 6.30
C GLN A 203 -22.32 -14.24 5.51
N ALA A 204 -22.15 -15.41 6.12
CA ALA A 204 -22.46 -16.67 5.47
C ALA A 204 -23.95 -16.80 5.12
N GLU A 205 -24.84 -16.46 6.06
CA GLU A 205 -26.29 -16.53 5.87
C GLU A 205 -26.77 -15.54 4.81
N ASP A 206 -26.28 -14.29 4.83
CA ASP A 206 -26.60 -13.26 3.83
C ASP A 206 -26.22 -13.71 2.40
N LEU A 207 -25.11 -14.45 2.24
CA LEU A 207 -24.69 -15.03 0.97
C LEU A 207 -25.53 -16.25 0.57
N ILE A 208 -25.90 -17.10 1.53
CA ILE A 208 -26.72 -18.30 1.29
C ILE A 208 -28.14 -17.93 0.85
N VAL A 209 -28.73 -16.89 1.46
CA VAL A 209 -30.09 -16.43 1.16
C VAL A 209 -30.22 -15.98 -0.30
N GLN A 210 -29.18 -15.42 -0.90
CA GLN A 210 -29.19 -14.95 -2.28
C GLN A 210 -29.39 -16.04 -3.35
N THR A 211 -29.37 -17.33 -2.99
CA THR A 211 -29.65 -18.48 -3.90
C THR A 211 -28.72 -18.60 -5.11
N LYS A 212 -27.61 -17.88 -5.16
CA LYS A 212 -26.64 -17.93 -6.26
C LYS A 212 -25.52 -18.92 -5.92
N SER A 213 -25.40 -19.98 -6.72
CA SER A 213 -24.46 -21.08 -6.45
C SER A 213 -22.98 -20.65 -6.44
N ASN A 214 -22.63 -19.60 -7.18
CA ASN A 214 -21.30 -19.02 -7.19
C ASN A 214 -20.93 -18.29 -5.88
N LEU A 215 -21.89 -17.97 -5.01
CA LEU A 215 -21.65 -17.35 -3.70
C LEU A 215 -21.41 -18.37 -2.57
N TYR A 216 -21.77 -19.64 -2.77
CA TYR A 216 -21.62 -20.67 -1.74
C TYR A 216 -20.17 -20.93 -1.31
N PRO A 217 -19.14 -20.85 -2.18
CA PRO A 217 -17.75 -20.93 -1.75
C PRO A 217 -17.38 -19.80 -0.77
N ALA A 218 -17.83 -18.57 -1.02
CA ALA A 218 -17.59 -17.43 -0.13
C ALA A 218 -18.31 -17.62 1.22
N ALA A 219 -19.56 -18.08 1.20
CA ALA A 219 -20.30 -18.42 2.42
C ALA A 219 -19.58 -19.50 3.24
N ALA A 220 -19.06 -20.54 2.59
CA ALA A 220 -18.28 -21.57 3.25
C ALA A 220 -16.97 -21.02 3.83
N GLY A 221 -16.33 -20.06 3.18
CA GLY A 221 -15.17 -19.33 3.71
C GLY A 221 -15.49 -18.66 5.05
N TRP A 222 -16.61 -17.94 5.14
CA TRP A 222 -17.10 -17.37 6.40
C TRP A 222 -17.38 -18.42 7.46
N LEU A 223 -18.06 -19.50 7.08
CA LEU A 223 -18.35 -20.60 8.01
C LEU A 223 -17.09 -21.30 8.56
N LYS A 224 -16.00 -21.38 7.78
CA LYS A 224 -14.70 -21.87 8.28
C LYS A 224 -14.15 -20.98 9.41
N ARG A 225 -14.27 -19.66 9.27
CA ARG A 225 -13.86 -18.70 10.31
C ARG A 225 -14.71 -18.83 11.57
N ALA A 226 -16.04 -18.96 11.41
CA ALA A 226 -16.94 -19.26 12.53
C ALA A 226 -16.52 -20.56 13.25
N LYS A 227 -16.29 -21.65 12.50
CA LYS A 227 -15.82 -22.93 13.05
C LYS A 227 -14.54 -22.76 13.87
N ALA A 228 -13.55 -22.05 13.33
CA ALA A 228 -12.28 -21.80 14.02
C ALA A 228 -12.48 -21.00 15.32
N ALA A 229 -13.35 -20.00 15.31
CA ALA A 229 -13.67 -19.19 16.50
C ALA A 229 -14.47 -19.97 17.56
N TYR A 230 -15.40 -20.85 17.15
CA TYR A 230 -16.08 -21.79 18.07
C TYR A 230 -15.08 -22.75 18.71
N ALA A 231 -14.16 -23.32 17.92
CA ALA A 231 -13.14 -24.21 18.45
C ALA A 231 -12.23 -23.49 19.45
N LYS A 232 -11.84 -22.25 19.15
CA LYS A 232 -10.99 -21.44 20.04
C LYS A 232 -11.67 -21.09 21.37
N SER A 233 -12.98 -20.91 21.36
CA SER A 233 -13.79 -20.65 22.57
C SER A 233 -14.24 -21.93 23.29
N GLY A 234 -13.82 -23.12 22.84
CA GLY A 234 -14.21 -24.40 23.45
C GLY A 234 -15.65 -24.84 23.16
N ARG A 235 -16.33 -24.16 22.23
CA ARG A 235 -17.77 -24.31 21.93
C ARG A 235 -18.02 -25.17 20.68
N THR A 236 -17.20 -26.20 20.49
CA THR A 236 -17.29 -27.10 19.32
C THR A 236 -18.65 -27.80 19.21
N SER A 237 -19.29 -28.14 20.32
CA SER A 237 -20.63 -28.74 20.34
C SER A 237 -21.70 -27.82 19.74
N GLU A 238 -21.62 -26.53 20.02
CA GLU A 238 -22.53 -25.51 19.46
C GLU A 238 -22.31 -25.34 17.96
N TRP A 239 -21.06 -25.32 17.51
CA TRP A 239 -20.74 -25.34 16.07
C TRP A 239 -21.37 -26.55 15.36
N GLN A 240 -21.23 -27.75 15.93
CA GLN A 240 -21.80 -28.97 15.33
C GLN A 240 -23.33 -28.92 15.28
N LYS A 241 -23.97 -28.36 16.32
CA LYS A 241 -25.42 -28.14 16.34
C LYS A 241 -25.83 -27.17 15.23
N TYR A 242 -25.21 -26.00 15.16
CA TYR A 242 -25.47 -24.98 14.13
C TYR A 242 -25.29 -25.54 12.71
N LEU A 243 -24.18 -26.24 12.44
CA LEU A 243 -23.92 -26.81 11.12
C LEU A 243 -24.98 -27.86 10.71
N ARG A 244 -25.47 -28.68 11.66
CA ARG A 244 -26.55 -29.64 11.39
C ARG A 244 -27.87 -28.94 11.06
N GLU A 245 -28.23 -27.92 11.84
CA GLU A 245 -29.44 -27.13 11.61
C GLU A 245 -29.40 -26.43 10.25
N LEU A 246 -28.26 -25.84 9.90
CA LEU A 246 -28.05 -25.20 8.60
C LEU A 246 -28.15 -26.20 7.43
N LYS A 247 -27.56 -27.40 7.57
CA LYS A 247 -27.67 -28.47 6.56
C LYS A 247 -29.12 -28.92 6.37
N GLU A 248 -29.88 -29.07 7.46
CA GLU A 248 -31.29 -29.48 7.39
C GLU A 248 -32.17 -28.41 6.73
N GLN A 249 -32.01 -27.14 7.13
CA GLN A 249 -32.74 -26.00 6.56
C GLN A 249 -32.56 -25.90 5.04
N TYR A 250 -31.34 -26.14 4.55
CA TYR A 250 -31.00 -26.03 3.12
C TYR A 250 -30.79 -27.38 2.43
N LYS A 251 -31.43 -28.46 2.91
CA LYS A 251 -31.25 -29.82 2.36
C LYS A 251 -31.55 -29.96 0.86
N ARG A 252 -32.43 -29.10 0.32
CA ARG A 252 -32.80 -29.07 -1.11
C ARG A 252 -31.82 -28.31 -2.01
N ARG A 253 -30.65 -27.91 -1.52
CA ARG A 253 -29.65 -27.13 -2.27
C ARG A 253 -28.34 -27.92 -2.41
N PRO A 254 -28.20 -28.82 -3.41
CA PRO A 254 -27.07 -29.75 -3.49
C PRO A 254 -25.70 -29.05 -3.62
N ALA A 255 -25.63 -27.93 -4.35
CA ALA A 255 -24.39 -27.16 -4.46
C ALA A 255 -23.94 -26.54 -3.13
N LEU A 256 -24.88 -26.12 -2.27
CA LEU A 256 -24.56 -25.62 -0.93
C LEU A 256 -24.18 -26.79 -0.01
N GLN A 257 -24.92 -27.90 -0.05
CA GLN A 257 -24.60 -29.10 0.72
C GLN A 257 -23.18 -29.60 0.43
N ALA A 258 -22.74 -29.57 -0.83
CA ALA A 258 -21.37 -29.93 -1.21
C ALA A 258 -20.31 -29.05 -0.55
N GLN A 259 -20.60 -27.75 -0.34
CA GLN A 259 -19.70 -26.86 0.40
C GLN A 259 -19.75 -27.13 1.91
N LEU A 260 -20.94 -27.30 2.49
CA LEU A 260 -21.15 -27.57 3.92
C LEU A 260 -20.57 -28.94 4.36
N ALA A 261 -20.45 -29.90 3.44
CA ALA A 261 -19.83 -31.19 3.71
C ALA A 261 -18.31 -31.10 3.93
N ARG A 262 -17.67 -30.01 3.50
CA ARG A 262 -16.22 -29.77 3.63
C ARG A 262 -15.84 -28.98 4.90
N LEU A 263 -16.82 -28.66 5.73
CA LEU A 263 -16.69 -27.91 6.99
C LEU A 263 -16.76 -28.86 8.17
#